data_AF-A0A4P7UDQ6-F1
#
_entry.id   AF-A0A4P7UDQ6-F1
#
_cell.length_a   1.000
_cell.length_b   1.000
_cell.length_c   1.000
_cell.angle_alpha   90.00
_cell.angle_beta   90.00
_cell.angle_gamma   90.00
#
_symmetry.space_group_name_H-M   'P 1'
#
loop_
_entity.id
_entity.type
_entity.pdbx_description
1 polymer ?
#
loop_
_entity_poly.entity_id
_entity_poly.type
_entity_poly.pdbx_seq_one_letter_code
_entity_poly.pdbx_strand_id
1 'polypeptide(L)'
;MLEEFARLSTTGTELDVATSLSRLTGSAVVLRDRFGHETTRITVAGRYQPVLERTSLEEVIGGRPELGTIEVEVPPDKDRDDASFALRYAGVALGLLRAKAAAMNELENRLSRDLLDDLLGGLPADVAVDRASAQSHDLGVPHDLIVSAWSSERGHRGHDRDVDHLRMAMARQRLPCLVGRNQGLVVALTHRGVDIGRLFDDLSHGYGDTKGVIAKGEPANSPEQIPRAYEQAQRALRARQQSHIRMASSPTPTWE
;
A
#
# COMPACT_ATOMS: atom_id res chain seq x y z
N MET A 1 32.63 5.48 8.64
CA MET A 1 31.21 5.57 9.07
C MET A 1 30.40 6.46 8.12
N LEU A 2 30.72 7.75 8.01
CA LEU A 2 30.00 8.71 7.15
C LEU A 2 29.86 8.26 5.69
N GLU A 3 30.99 7.91 5.05
CA GLU A 3 31.02 7.46 3.66
C GLU A 3 30.21 6.17 3.45
N GLU A 4 30.17 5.30 4.45
CA GLU A 4 29.43 4.04 4.37
C GLU A 4 27.93 4.30 4.32
N PHE A 5 27.36 5.08 5.24
CA PHE A 5 25.94 5.40 5.23
C PHE A 5 25.54 6.27 4.03
N ALA A 6 26.43 7.14 3.53
CA ALA A 6 26.19 7.90 2.30
C ALA A 6 26.13 6.99 1.05
N ARG A 7 26.97 5.95 0.99
CA ARG A 7 26.89 4.94 -0.08
C ARG A 7 25.63 4.10 0.04
N LEU A 8 25.27 3.67 1.26
CA LEU A 8 24.08 2.85 1.50
C LEU A 8 22.79 3.61 1.22
N SER A 9 22.73 4.92 1.45
CA SER A 9 21.54 5.73 1.17
C SER A 9 21.22 5.85 -0.32
N THR A 10 22.17 5.55 -1.21
CA THR A 10 21.99 5.62 -2.67
C THR A 10 21.77 4.25 -3.31
N THR A 11 22.49 3.23 -2.82
CA THR A 11 22.56 1.90 -3.47
C THR A 11 22.19 0.74 -2.56
N GLY A 12 22.08 0.96 -1.25
CA GLY A 12 21.77 -0.07 -0.27
C GLY A 12 20.28 -0.23 -0.02
N THR A 13 19.96 -1.16 0.86
CA THR A 13 18.63 -1.43 1.40
C THR A 13 18.53 -0.98 2.86
N GLU A 14 17.31 -0.96 3.42
CA GLU A 14 17.13 -0.70 4.86
C GLU A 14 17.86 -1.74 5.72
N LEU A 15 17.87 -2.99 5.26
CA LEU A 15 18.58 -4.08 5.92
C LEU A 15 20.10 -3.84 5.94
N ASP A 16 20.67 -3.32 4.84
CA ASP A 16 22.11 -3.00 4.80
C ASP A 16 22.47 -1.88 5.78
N VAL A 17 21.61 -0.86 5.91
CA VAL A 17 21.81 0.22 6.88
C VAL A 17 21.71 -0.31 8.31
N ALA A 18 20.68 -1.12 8.61
CA ALA A 18 20.50 -1.72 9.94
C ALA A 18 21.66 -2.67 10.32
N THR A 19 22.12 -3.48 9.36
CA THR A 19 23.24 -4.41 9.54
C THR A 19 24.55 -3.64 9.77
N SER A 20 24.78 -2.57 9.00
CA SER A 20 25.97 -1.73 9.15
C SER A 20 25.96 -0.99 10.50
N LEU A 21 24.81 -0.49 10.93
CA LEU A 21 24.67 0.12 12.24
C LEU A 21 24.94 -0.88 13.37
N SER A 22 24.35 -2.09 13.31
CA SER A 22 24.59 -3.14 14.30
C SER A 22 26.07 -3.51 14.38
N ARG A 23 26.73 -3.66 13.22
CA ARG A 23 28.17 -3.97 13.13
C ARG A 23 29.05 -2.87 13.71
N LEU A 24 28.76 -1.60 13.42
CA LEU A 24 29.55 -0.45 13.88
C LEU A 24 29.39 -0.20 15.38
N THR A 25 28.20 -0.48 15.93
CA THR A 25 27.88 -0.22 17.35
C THR A 25 28.00 -1.47 18.23
N GLY A 26 28.12 -2.66 17.64
CA GLY A 26 28.07 -3.93 18.37
C GLY A 26 26.73 -4.16 19.09
N SER A 27 25.66 -3.50 18.64
CA SER A 27 24.38 -3.41 19.35
C SER A 27 23.24 -4.03 18.55
N ALA A 28 22.17 -4.45 19.24
CA ALA A 28 20.95 -4.85 18.54
C ALA A 28 20.27 -3.62 17.94
N VAL A 29 19.67 -3.78 16.76
CA VAL A 29 19.01 -2.70 16.01
C VAL A 29 17.57 -3.10 15.73
N VAL A 30 16.63 -2.18 15.94
CA VAL A 30 15.21 -2.37 15.65
C VAL A 30 14.72 -1.25 14.74
N LEU A 31 14.11 -1.60 13.61
CA LEU A 31 13.41 -0.67 12.73
C LEU A 31 11.91 -0.78 12.94
N ARG A 32 11.25 0.36 13.07
CA ARG A 32 9.79 0.45 13.14
C ARG A 32 9.23 1.26 11.97
N ASP A 33 8.03 0.89 11.55
CA ASP A 33 7.26 1.71 10.61
C ASP A 33 6.63 2.92 11.33
N ARG A 34 5.89 3.74 10.58
CA ARG A 34 5.17 4.92 11.08
C ARG A 34 4.06 4.61 12.09
N PHE A 35 3.68 3.34 12.25
CA PHE A 35 2.66 2.86 13.18
C PHE A 35 3.29 2.19 14.41
N GLY A 36 4.62 2.13 14.48
CA GLY A 36 5.35 1.46 15.56
C GLY A 36 5.48 -0.04 15.38
N HIS A 37 5.06 -0.62 14.24
CA HIS A 37 5.28 -2.04 13.99
C HIS A 37 6.74 -2.30 13.68
N GLU A 38 7.31 -3.31 14.32
CA GLU A 38 8.65 -3.79 14.01
C GLU A 38 8.69 -4.36 12.60
N THR A 39 9.56 -3.79 11.78
CA THR A 39 9.76 -4.19 10.38
C THR A 39 11.05 -5.00 10.21
N THR A 40 12.06 -4.75 11.04
CA THR A 40 13.34 -5.44 11.00
C THR A 40 13.96 -5.41 12.38
N ARG A 41 14.59 -6.52 12.79
CA ARG A 41 15.44 -6.59 13.97
C ARG A 41 16.75 -7.30 13.62
N ILE A 42 17.87 -6.65 13.94
CA ILE A 42 19.20 -7.26 13.92
C ILE A 42 19.57 -7.57 15.36
N THR A 43 19.84 -8.84 15.64
CA THR A 43 20.30 -9.30 16.95
C THR A 43 21.81 -9.52 16.92
N VAL A 44 22.49 -9.21 18.03
CA VAL A 44 23.91 -9.50 18.21
C VAL A 44 24.04 -10.74 19.08
N ALA A 45 24.86 -11.70 18.66
CA ALA A 45 25.16 -12.88 19.46
C ALA A 45 26.01 -12.47 20.68
N GLY A 46 25.39 -12.42 21.85
CA GLY A 46 26.01 -12.07 23.11
C GLY A 46 25.20 -12.62 24.29
N ARG A 47 25.86 -12.88 25.41
CA ARG A 47 25.23 -13.42 26.63
C ARG A 47 23.98 -12.61 26.97
N TYR A 48 22.87 -13.31 27.20
CA TYR A 48 21.61 -12.72 27.66
C TYR A 48 21.87 -11.87 28.92
N GLN A 49 21.86 -10.56 28.77
CA GLN A 49 21.89 -9.63 29.90
C GLN A 49 20.44 -9.20 30.17
N PRO A 50 19.99 -9.24 31.44
CA PRO A 50 18.62 -8.87 31.78
C PRO A 50 18.31 -7.44 31.33
N VAL A 51 17.08 -7.24 30.84
CA VAL A 51 16.54 -6.01 30.22
C VAL A 51 16.79 -4.72 31.03
N LEU A 52 17.02 -4.85 32.33
CA LEU A 52 17.18 -3.73 33.29
C LEU A 52 18.47 -2.91 33.13
N GLU A 53 19.49 -3.40 32.42
CA GLU A 53 20.74 -2.66 32.18
C GLU A 53 20.91 -2.14 30.75
N ARG A 54 19.95 -2.42 29.85
CA ARG A 54 20.01 -1.95 28.47
C ARG A 54 19.51 -0.51 28.39
N THR A 55 20.37 0.37 27.92
CA THR A 55 19.95 1.74 27.62
C THR A 55 19.71 1.84 26.12
N SER A 56 18.47 2.06 25.70
CA SER A 56 18.17 2.25 24.28
C SER A 56 18.39 3.69 23.84
N LEU A 57 18.78 3.83 22.57
CA LEU A 57 18.82 5.09 21.86
C LEU A 57 17.87 4.97 20.67
N GLU A 58 16.96 5.91 20.53
CA GLU A 58 16.00 5.95 19.43
C GLU A 58 16.19 7.23 18.62
N GLU A 59 16.07 7.12 17.31
CA GLU A 59 16.13 8.23 16.36
C GLU A 59 14.93 8.14 15.41
N VAL A 60 14.33 9.29 15.13
CA VAL A 60 13.28 9.41 14.11
C VAL A 60 13.94 9.41 12.73
N ILE A 61 13.52 8.48 11.87
CA ILE A 61 14.13 8.29 10.56
C ILE A 61 14.01 9.58 9.72
N GLY A 62 15.15 10.15 9.32
CA GLY A 62 15.22 11.42 8.59
C GLY A 62 14.60 12.63 9.30
N GLY A 63 14.37 12.56 10.62
CA GLY A 63 13.63 13.57 11.38
C GLY A 63 12.14 13.65 11.03
N ARG A 64 11.60 12.61 10.39
CA ARG A 64 10.23 12.54 9.87
C ARG A 64 9.46 11.36 10.48
N PRO A 65 8.56 11.60 11.44
CA PRO A 65 7.82 10.51 12.11
C PRO A 65 7.03 9.63 11.14
N GLU A 66 6.59 10.17 10.01
CA GLU A 66 5.92 9.42 8.94
C GLU A 66 6.81 8.37 8.25
N LEU A 67 8.12 8.45 8.45
CA LEU A 67 9.10 7.48 7.98
C LEU A 67 9.50 6.47 9.06
N GLY A 68 8.91 6.50 10.27
CA GLY A 68 9.18 5.54 11.34
C GLY A 68 10.41 5.86 12.18
N THR A 69 10.85 4.89 12.99
CA THR A 69 11.97 5.06 13.93
C THR A 69 12.99 3.94 13.82
N ILE A 70 14.22 4.23 14.23
CA ILE A 70 15.31 3.27 14.39
C ILE A 70 15.81 3.35 15.83
N GLU A 71 15.95 2.19 16.45
CA GLU A 71 16.40 2.04 17.83
C GLU A 71 17.64 1.15 17.89
N VAL A 72 18.57 1.50 18.77
CA VAL A 72 19.76 0.72 19.10
C VAL A 72 19.76 0.40 20.59
N GLU A 73 19.90 -0.88 20.94
CA GLU A 73 20.08 -1.32 22.31
C GLU A 73 21.58 -1.36 22.65
N VAL A 74 22.09 -0.28 23.24
CA VAL A 74 23.52 -0.11 23.50
C VAL A 74 23.94 -0.92 24.74
N PRO A 75 24.91 -1.84 24.62
CA PRO A 75 25.49 -2.53 25.75
C PRO A 75 26.19 -1.56 26.72
N PRO A 76 26.22 -1.85 28.03
CA PRO A 76 26.81 -0.95 29.03
C PRO A 76 28.33 -0.77 28.88
N ASP A 77 29.02 -1.68 28.18
CA ASP A 77 30.45 -1.62 27.89
C ASP A 77 30.81 -0.80 26.64
N LYS A 78 29.83 -0.19 25.97
CA LYS A 78 30.02 0.57 24.73
C LYS A 78 29.90 2.08 24.93
N ASP A 79 30.64 2.80 24.10
CA ASP A 79 30.57 4.25 24.03
C ASP A 79 29.22 4.69 23.44
N ARG A 80 28.48 5.45 24.25
CA ARG A 80 27.14 5.92 23.92
C ARG A 80 27.14 7.06 22.91
N ASP A 81 28.18 7.88 22.90
CA ASP A 81 28.29 9.02 22.00
C ASP A 81 28.58 8.53 20.58
N ASP A 82 29.46 7.54 20.44
CA ASP A 82 29.72 6.87 19.17
C ASP A 82 28.48 6.15 18.62
N ALA A 83 27.74 5.45 19.50
CA ALA A 83 26.49 4.79 19.12
C ALA A 83 25.41 5.81 18.70
N SER A 84 25.28 6.91 19.44
CA SER A 84 24.36 8.01 19.11
C SER A 84 24.72 8.67 17.78
N PHE A 85 26.02 8.89 17.53
CA PHE A 85 26.50 9.45 16.28
C PHE A 85 26.19 8.52 15.10
N ALA A 86 26.52 7.23 15.21
CA ALA A 86 26.19 6.24 14.18
C ALA A 86 24.69 6.13 13.92
N LEU A 87 23.88 6.14 14.99
CA LEU A 87 22.42 6.09 14.90
C LEU A 87 21.84 7.28 14.11
N ARG A 88 22.32 8.51 14.34
CA ARG A 88 21.86 9.68 13.58
C ARG A 88 22.15 9.56 12.08
N TYR A 89 23.35 9.09 11.70
CA TYR A 89 23.67 8.92 10.28
C TYR A 89 22.89 7.78 9.62
N ALA A 90 22.65 6.69 10.33
CA ALA A 90 21.76 5.63 9.88
C ALA A 90 20.33 6.15 9.70
N GLY A 91 19.84 6.98 10.62
CA GLY A 91 18.54 7.65 10.54
C GLY A 91 18.40 8.54 9.30
N VAL A 92 19.42 9.32 8.96
CA VAL A 92 19.44 10.14 7.73
C VAL A 92 19.46 9.26 6.47
N ALA A 93 20.30 8.22 6.44
CA ALA A 93 20.39 7.30 5.30
C ALA A 93 19.07 6.57 5.04
N LEU A 94 18.43 6.06 6.09
CA LEU A 94 17.10 5.45 6.02
C LEU A 94 16.03 6.45 5.58
N GLY A 95 16.12 7.71 6.02
CA GLY A 95 15.22 8.77 5.60
C GLY A 95 15.26 8.95 4.08
N LEU A 96 16.46 8.95 3.49
CA LEU A 96 16.62 9.04 2.04
C LEU A 96 16.08 7.79 1.31
N LEU A 97 16.38 6.59 1.82
CA LEU A 97 15.90 5.33 1.23
C LEU A 97 14.37 5.26 1.23
N ARG A 98 13.73 5.55 2.38
CA ARG A 98 12.26 5.53 2.51
C ARG A 98 11.61 6.63 1.68
N ALA A 99 12.18 7.83 1.61
CA ALA A 99 11.68 8.90 0.75
C ALA A 99 11.77 8.53 -0.74
N LYS A 100 12.88 7.91 -1.17
CA LYS A 100 13.05 7.40 -2.54
C LYS A 100 12.01 6.31 -2.86
N ALA A 101 11.82 5.35 -1.96
CA ALA A 101 10.82 4.31 -2.14
C ALA A 101 9.39 4.87 -2.22
N ALA A 102 9.04 5.83 -1.34
CA ALA A 102 7.75 6.50 -1.36
C ALA A 102 7.54 7.28 -2.67
N ALA A 103 8.56 7.98 -3.17
CA ALA A 103 8.49 8.69 -4.44
C ALA A 103 8.30 7.73 -5.63
N MET A 104 8.97 6.57 -5.62
CA MET A 104 8.81 5.55 -6.66
C MET A 104 7.41 4.93 -6.64
N ASN A 105 6.91 4.56 -5.46
CA ASN A 105 5.56 4.02 -5.31
C ASN A 105 4.49 5.03 -5.77
N GLU A 106 4.65 6.32 -5.45
CA GLU A 106 3.73 7.36 -5.92
C GLU A 106 3.78 7.52 -7.45
N LEU A 107 4.97 7.44 -8.05
CA LEU A 107 5.11 7.48 -9.50
C LEU A 107 4.45 6.28 -10.17
N GLU A 108 4.70 5.07 -9.68
CA GLU A 108 4.07 3.83 -10.18
C GLU A 108 2.55 3.87 -10.03
N ASN A 109 2.06 4.37 -8.89
CA ASN A 109 0.62 4.57 -8.66
C ASN A 109 0.03 5.57 -9.64
N ARG A 110 0.73 6.66 -9.95
CA ARG A 110 0.27 7.64 -10.94
C ARG A 110 0.21 7.04 -12.33
N LEU A 111 1.26 6.36 -12.77
CA LEU A 111 1.30 5.69 -14.08
C LEU A 111 0.20 4.62 -14.20
N SER A 112 -0.06 3.87 -13.12
CA SER A 112 -1.14 2.88 -13.06
C SER A 112 -2.53 3.53 -13.17
N ARG A 113 -2.75 4.67 -12.50
CA ARG A 113 -4.00 5.44 -12.58
C ARG A 113 -4.20 5.99 -13.99
N ASP A 114 -3.17 6.61 -14.58
CA ASP A 114 -3.23 7.20 -15.91
C ASP A 114 -3.51 6.11 -16.96
N LEU A 115 -2.84 4.96 -16.89
CA LEU A 115 -3.11 3.83 -17.77
C LEU A 115 -4.55 3.31 -17.58
N LEU A 116 -5.02 3.17 -16.34
CA LEU A 116 -6.40 2.74 -16.09
C LEU A 116 -7.40 3.73 -16.69
N ASP A 117 -7.24 5.03 -16.47
CA ASP A 117 -8.15 6.04 -17.01
C ASP A 117 -8.17 6.04 -18.54
N ASP A 118 -7.01 5.87 -19.18
CA ASP A 118 -6.92 5.77 -20.64
C ASP A 118 -7.59 4.48 -21.18
N LEU A 119 -7.42 3.34 -20.48
CA LEU A 119 -8.09 2.08 -20.84
C LEU A 119 -9.61 2.20 -20.70
N LEU A 120 -10.10 2.84 -19.63
CA LEU A 120 -11.52 3.10 -19.44
C LEU A 120 -12.07 4.10 -20.49
N GLY A 121 -11.22 5.02 -20.95
CA GLY A 121 -11.51 5.97 -22.02
C GLY A 121 -11.49 5.37 -23.43
N GLY A 122 -11.09 4.11 -23.58
CA GLY A 122 -11.06 3.41 -24.88
C GLY A 122 -9.82 3.69 -25.71
N LEU A 123 -8.64 3.79 -25.06
CA LEU A 123 -7.35 3.82 -25.74
C LEU A 123 -7.25 2.70 -26.81
N PRO A 124 -6.72 2.99 -28.02
CA PRO A 124 -6.51 1.96 -29.04
C PRO A 124 -5.68 0.78 -28.52
N ALA A 125 -6.04 -0.43 -28.92
CA ALA A 125 -5.53 -1.65 -28.29
C ALA A 125 -4.02 -1.87 -28.46
N ASP A 126 -3.45 -1.49 -29.60
CA ASP A 126 -2.01 -1.51 -29.85
C ASP A 126 -1.27 -0.62 -28.85
N VAL A 127 -1.71 0.63 -28.70
CA VAL A 127 -1.13 1.60 -27.73
C VAL A 127 -1.35 1.14 -26.29
N ALA A 128 -2.52 0.57 -25.99
CA ALA A 128 -2.85 0.04 -24.68
C ALA A 128 -1.92 -1.11 -24.27
N VAL A 129 -1.70 -2.08 -25.17
CA VAL A 129 -0.80 -3.22 -24.93
C VAL A 129 0.63 -2.75 -24.72
N ASP A 130 1.14 -1.85 -25.57
CA ASP A 130 2.49 -1.32 -25.43
C ASP A 130 2.69 -0.63 -24.08
N ARG A 131 1.74 0.23 -23.68
CA ARG A 131 1.85 1.00 -22.43
C ARG A 131 1.65 0.13 -21.18
N ALA A 132 0.81 -0.90 -21.26
CA ALA A 132 0.66 -1.87 -20.18
C ALA A 132 1.93 -2.72 -20.04
N SER A 133 2.52 -3.18 -21.15
CA SER A 133 3.75 -3.96 -21.15
C SER A 133 4.93 -3.18 -20.55
N ALA A 134 5.02 -1.87 -20.83
CA ALA A 134 6.02 -0.98 -20.23
C ALA A 134 5.88 -0.87 -18.70
N GLN A 135 4.70 -1.16 -18.16
CA GLN A 135 4.40 -1.22 -16.72
C GLN A 135 4.31 -2.66 -16.19
N SER A 136 4.80 -3.65 -16.95
CA SER A 136 4.74 -5.08 -16.62
C SER A 136 3.32 -5.63 -16.37
N HIS A 137 2.32 -5.03 -17.01
CA HIS A 137 0.92 -5.50 -16.98
C HIS A 137 0.56 -6.14 -18.33
N ASP A 138 0.01 -7.35 -18.31
CA ASP A 138 -0.31 -8.12 -19.52
C ASP A 138 -1.79 -7.99 -19.87
N LEU A 139 -2.10 -7.19 -20.89
CA LEU A 139 -3.48 -7.05 -21.38
C LEU A 139 -3.93 -8.18 -22.31
N GLY A 140 -3.04 -9.13 -22.64
CA GLY A 140 -3.34 -10.28 -23.50
C GLY A 140 -4.17 -11.38 -22.84
N VAL A 141 -4.33 -11.32 -21.51
CA VAL A 141 -5.18 -12.27 -20.76
C VAL A 141 -6.58 -11.70 -20.51
N PRO A 142 -7.59 -12.53 -20.21
CA PRO A 142 -8.90 -12.02 -19.77
C PRO A 142 -8.81 -11.26 -18.45
N HIS A 143 -9.54 -10.16 -18.35
CA HIS A 143 -9.59 -9.29 -17.17
C HIS A 143 -10.98 -9.27 -16.54
N ASP A 144 -11.00 -9.21 -15.21
CA ASP A 144 -12.17 -8.82 -14.45
C ASP A 144 -12.12 -7.33 -14.15
N LEU A 145 -13.22 -6.64 -14.43
CA LEU A 145 -13.36 -5.24 -14.05
C LEU A 145 -14.31 -5.10 -12.87
N ILE A 146 -13.83 -4.40 -11.84
CA ILE A 146 -14.49 -4.26 -10.55
C ILE A 146 -14.70 -2.78 -10.30
N VAL A 147 -15.90 -2.43 -9.87
CA VAL A 147 -16.25 -1.09 -9.41
C VAL A 147 -16.77 -1.21 -7.99
N SER A 148 -16.27 -0.35 -7.10
CA SER A 148 -16.69 -0.31 -5.70
C SER A 148 -17.13 1.09 -5.30
N ALA A 149 -18.15 1.15 -4.44
CA ALA A 149 -18.57 2.36 -3.77
C ALA A 149 -18.82 2.07 -2.29
N TRP A 150 -18.08 2.75 -1.42
CA TRP A 150 -18.30 2.81 0.01
C TRP A 150 -18.70 4.24 0.37
N SER A 151 -19.62 4.39 1.33
CA SER A 151 -20.00 5.72 1.82
C SER A 151 -18.86 6.29 2.65
N SER A 152 -17.95 7.04 2.03
CA SER A 152 -16.94 7.77 2.78
C SER A 152 -17.52 9.14 3.17
N GLU A 153 -17.99 9.30 4.41
CA GLU A 153 -18.41 10.60 4.98
C GLU A 153 -17.24 11.62 5.08
N ARG A 154 -16.09 11.34 4.46
CA ARG A 154 -14.78 11.89 4.81
C ARG A 154 -14.14 12.74 3.70
N GLY A 155 -14.91 13.47 2.88
CA GLY A 155 -14.38 14.51 1.98
C GLY A 155 -13.17 14.10 1.10
N HIS A 156 -12.40 15.06 0.58
CA HIS A 156 -11.28 14.80 -0.36
C HIS A 156 -10.18 13.86 0.19
N ARG A 157 -9.90 13.87 1.50
CA ARG A 157 -8.93 12.92 2.11
C ARG A 157 -9.48 11.50 2.24
N GLY A 158 -10.80 11.33 2.27
CA GLY A 158 -11.44 10.01 2.17
C GLY A 158 -11.22 9.39 0.79
N HIS A 159 -11.13 10.22 -0.25
CA HIS A 159 -11.03 9.74 -1.62
C HIS A 159 -9.74 8.93 -1.87
N ASP A 160 -8.56 9.41 -1.49
CA ASP A 160 -7.31 8.64 -1.70
C ASP A 160 -7.29 7.36 -0.86
N ARG A 161 -7.83 7.44 0.35
CA ARG A 161 -7.97 6.28 1.24
C ARG A 161 -8.82 5.18 0.62
N ASP A 162 -9.86 5.52 -0.14
CA ASP A 162 -10.73 4.51 -0.75
C ASP A 162 -9.99 3.67 -1.82
N VAL A 163 -9.13 4.32 -2.60
CA VAL A 163 -8.27 3.66 -3.60
C VAL A 163 -7.26 2.76 -2.89
N ASP A 164 -6.69 3.21 -1.78
CA ASP A 164 -5.75 2.40 -0.99
C ASP A 164 -6.42 1.19 -0.35
N HIS A 165 -7.66 1.32 0.14
CA HIS A 165 -8.42 0.17 0.65
C HIS A 165 -8.65 -0.89 -0.44
N LEU A 166 -9.06 -0.48 -1.65
CA LEU A 166 -9.21 -1.43 -2.76
C LEU A 166 -7.87 -2.02 -3.18
N ARG A 167 -6.82 -1.22 -3.27
CA ARG A 167 -5.47 -1.71 -3.60
C ARG A 167 -4.98 -2.75 -2.59
N MET A 168 -5.14 -2.50 -1.30
CA MET A 168 -4.76 -3.45 -0.24
C MET A 168 -5.60 -4.74 -0.28
N ALA A 169 -6.91 -4.62 -0.54
CA ALA A 169 -7.79 -5.79 -0.69
C ALA A 169 -7.44 -6.61 -1.95
N MET A 170 -7.13 -5.95 -3.07
CA MET A 170 -6.70 -6.60 -4.31
C MET A 170 -5.32 -7.25 -4.17
N ALA A 171 -4.38 -6.65 -3.42
CA ALA A 171 -3.09 -7.26 -3.14
C ALA A 171 -3.23 -8.63 -2.45
N ARG A 172 -4.26 -8.82 -1.61
CA ARG A 172 -4.57 -10.11 -0.96
C ARG A 172 -5.14 -11.16 -1.91
N GLN A 173 -5.65 -10.76 -3.08
CA GLN A 173 -6.08 -11.65 -4.16
C GLN A 173 -4.88 -12.26 -4.91
N ARG A 174 -3.69 -11.65 -4.80
CA ARG A 174 -2.45 -12.11 -5.48
C ARG A 174 -2.59 -12.18 -7.01
N LEU A 175 -3.35 -11.26 -7.58
CA LEU A 175 -3.51 -11.08 -9.02
C LEU A 175 -2.93 -9.71 -9.44
N PRO A 176 -2.24 -9.61 -10.59
CA PRO A 176 -1.84 -8.31 -11.13
C PRO A 176 -3.07 -7.44 -11.35
N CYS A 177 -3.01 -6.20 -10.86
CA CYS A 177 -4.14 -5.28 -10.94
C CYS A 177 -3.69 -3.82 -11.11
N LEU A 178 -4.53 -3.06 -11.81
CA LEU A 178 -4.50 -1.60 -11.86
C LEU A 178 -5.67 -1.09 -11.03
N VAL A 179 -5.39 -0.17 -10.11
CA VAL A 179 -6.40 0.37 -9.19
C VAL A 179 -6.35 1.89 -9.23
N GLY A 180 -7.51 2.51 -9.42
CA GLY A 180 -7.65 3.96 -9.53
C GLY A 180 -9.06 4.43 -9.27
N ARG A 181 -9.33 5.67 -9.65
CA ARG A 181 -10.65 6.28 -9.54
C ARG A 181 -11.01 6.89 -10.87
N ASN A 182 -12.23 6.61 -11.32
CA ASN A 182 -12.79 7.18 -12.52
C ASN A 182 -14.22 7.65 -12.24
N GLN A 183 -14.53 8.91 -12.59
CA GLN A 183 -15.86 9.52 -12.35
C GLN A 183 -16.39 9.37 -10.90
N GLY A 184 -15.50 9.49 -9.91
CA GLY A 184 -15.84 9.36 -8.49
C GLY A 184 -15.90 7.92 -7.96
N LEU A 185 -15.90 6.91 -8.84
CA LEU A 185 -15.95 5.50 -8.48
C LEU A 185 -14.55 4.92 -8.35
N VAL A 186 -14.33 4.05 -7.36
CA VAL A 186 -13.06 3.32 -7.23
C VAL A 186 -13.13 2.07 -8.11
N VAL A 187 -12.15 1.92 -8.99
CA VAL A 187 -12.14 0.90 -10.04
C VAL A 187 -10.87 0.06 -9.92
N ALA A 188 -11.02 -1.25 -10.13
CA ALA A 188 -9.90 -2.15 -10.34
C ALA A 188 -10.07 -2.92 -11.65
N LEU A 189 -9.02 -2.94 -12.45
CA LEU A 189 -8.84 -3.88 -13.55
C LEU A 189 -7.84 -4.93 -13.09
N THR A 190 -8.20 -6.20 -13.13
CA THR A 190 -7.33 -7.29 -12.67
C THR A 190 -7.39 -8.44 -13.64
N HIS A 191 -6.36 -9.27 -13.68
CA HIS A 191 -6.46 -10.56 -14.33
C HIS A 191 -7.69 -11.33 -13.79
N ARG A 192 -8.35 -12.09 -14.66
CA ARG A 192 -9.56 -12.83 -14.32
C ARG A 192 -9.32 -13.82 -13.18
N GLY A 193 -10.32 -13.95 -12.31
CA GLY A 193 -10.32 -14.91 -11.20
C GLY A 193 -10.52 -14.28 -9.83
N VAL A 194 -10.99 -13.03 -9.76
CA VAL A 194 -11.22 -12.36 -8.48
C VAL A 194 -12.35 -13.06 -7.70
N ASP A 195 -12.10 -13.30 -6.41
CA ASP A 195 -13.14 -13.73 -5.48
C ASP A 195 -13.86 -12.50 -4.91
N ILE A 196 -15.06 -12.24 -5.44
CA ILE A 196 -15.86 -11.07 -5.04
C ILE A 196 -16.33 -11.15 -3.59
N GLY A 197 -16.59 -12.34 -3.06
CA GLY A 197 -17.01 -12.52 -1.66
C GLY A 197 -15.88 -12.15 -0.72
N ARG A 198 -14.70 -12.73 -0.95
CA ARG A 198 -13.50 -12.40 -0.18
C ARG A 198 -13.10 -10.94 -0.32
N LEU A 199 -13.21 -10.37 -1.53
CA LEU A 199 -12.94 -8.94 -1.75
C LEU A 199 -13.90 -8.05 -0.95
N PHE A 200 -15.18 -8.41 -0.88
CA PHE A 200 -16.17 -7.70 -0.08
C PHE A 200 -15.86 -7.76 1.41
N ASP A 201 -15.51 -8.93 1.93
CA ASP A 201 -15.12 -9.08 3.33
C ASP A 201 -13.89 -8.24 3.64
N ASP A 202 -12.86 -8.32 2.81
CA ASP A 202 -11.62 -7.58 2.94
C ASP A 202 -11.82 -6.06 2.95
N LEU A 203 -12.70 -5.56 2.08
CA LEU A 203 -13.07 -4.14 2.04
C LEU A 203 -13.91 -3.75 3.25
N SER A 204 -14.90 -4.56 3.63
CA SER A 204 -15.75 -4.29 4.78
C SER A 204 -14.94 -4.19 6.07
N HIS A 205 -13.96 -5.07 6.26
CA HIS A 205 -13.00 -4.98 7.37
C HIS A 205 -12.14 -3.71 7.28
N GLY A 206 -11.66 -3.37 6.08
CA GLY A 206 -10.85 -2.17 5.85
C GLY A 206 -11.58 -0.86 6.18
N TYR A 207 -12.86 -0.76 5.82
CA TYR A 207 -13.70 0.41 6.11
C TYR A 207 -14.33 0.37 7.51
N GLY A 208 -14.42 -0.80 8.14
CA GLY A 208 -15.19 -1.01 9.37
C GLY A 208 -16.71 -0.92 9.16
N ASP A 209 -17.18 -1.13 7.92
CA ASP A 209 -18.58 -1.03 7.54
C ASP A 209 -18.90 -2.00 6.38
N THR A 210 -20.07 -2.63 6.45
CA THR A 210 -20.61 -3.59 5.47
C THR A 210 -21.60 -2.96 4.50
N LYS A 211 -21.85 -1.65 4.56
CA LYS A 211 -22.80 -0.95 3.65
C LYS A 211 -22.23 -0.62 2.27
N GLY A 212 -21.01 -1.06 1.96
CA GLY A 212 -20.43 -0.89 0.65
C GLY A 212 -21.11 -1.72 -0.43
N VAL A 213 -20.86 -1.36 -1.68
CA VAL A 213 -21.33 -2.12 -2.84
C VAL A 213 -20.15 -2.38 -3.76
N ILE A 214 -20.01 -3.63 -4.20
CA ILE A 214 -19.12 -4.03 -5.28
C ILE A 214 -19.97 -4.45 -6.47
N ALA A 215 -19.55 -4.10 -7.67
CA ALA A 215 -20.05 -4.65 -8.91
C ALA A 215 -18.88 -5.13 -9.78
N LYS A 216 -19.14 -6.17 -10.57
CA LYS A 216 -18.20 -6.75 -11.52
C LYS A 216 -18.84 -6.70 -12.91
N GLY A 217 -18.09 -6.23 -13.89
CA GLY A 217 -18.49 -6.25 -15.31
C GLY A 217 -18.35 -7.64 -15.92
N GLU A 218 -18.77 -7.80 -17.18
CA GLU A 218 -18.40 -9.01 -17.92
C GLU A 218 -16.87 -9.07 -18.09
N PRO A 219 -16.27 -10.28 -18.17
CA PRO A 219 -14.84 -10.39 -18.41
C PRO A 219 -14.45 -9.75 -19.75
N ALA A 220 -13.47 -8.86 -19.74
CA ALA A 220 -12.89 -8.28 -20.94
C ALA A 220 -11.78 -9.21 -21.45
N ASN A 221 -11.96 -9.79 -22.64
CA ASN A 221 -10.97 -10.70 -23.25
C ASN A 221 -9.98 -9.97 -24.16
N SER A 222 -10.14 -8.66 -24.34
CA SER A 222 -9.23 -7.78 -25.08
C SER A 222 -9.34 -6.33 -24.56
N PRO A 223 -8.34 -5.47 -24.82
CA PRO A 223 -8.35 -4.08 -24.37
C PRO A 223 -9.59 -3.29 -24.81
N GLU A 224 -10.12 -3.54 -26.02
CA GLU A 224 -11.28 -2.84 -26.58
C GLU A 224 -12.58 -3.17 -25.84
N GLN A 225 -12.62 -4.29 -25.10
CA GLN A 225 -13.77 -4.69 -24.31
C GLN A 225 -13.80 -4.02 -22.92
N ILE A 226 -12.68 -3.43 -22.48
CA ILE A 226 -12.56 -2.81 -21.14
C ILE A 226 -13.59 -1.68 -20.94
N PRO A 227 -13.76 -0.70 -21.87
CA PRO A 227 -14.77 0.35 -21.70
C PRO A 227 -16.19 -0.21 -21.54
N ARG A 228 -16.55 -1.22 -22.33
CA ARG A 228 -17.88 -1.85 -22.25
C ARG A 228 -18.07 -2.60 -20.93
N ALA A 229 -17.07 -3.36 -20.49
CA ALA A 229 -17.10 -4.03 -19.19
C ALA A 229 -17.26 -3.02 -18.04
N TYR A 230 -16.68 -1.82 -18.19
CA TYR A 230 -16.82 -0.72 -17.23
C TYR A 230 -18.21 -0.14 -17.16
N GLU A 231 -18.81 0.18 -18.29
CA GLU A 231 -20.20 0.64 -18.32
C GLU A 231 -21.15 -0.39 -17.68
N GLN A 232 -20.93 -1.68 -17.94
CA GLN A 232 -21.71 -2.75 -17.34
C GLN A 232 -21.54 -2.81 -15.81
N ALA A 233 -20.30 -2.74 -15.32
CA ALA A 233 -20.01 -2.72 -13.90
C ALA A 233 -20.65 -1.50 -13.20
N GLN A 234 -20.56 -0.31 -13.83
CA GLN A 234 -21.21 0.90 -13.33
C GLN A 234 -22.75 0.75 -13.25
N ARG A 235 -23.37 0.19 -14.29
CA ARG A 235 -24.83 -0.06 -14.30
C ARG A 235 -25.24 -1.03 -13.20
N ALA A 236 -24.49 -2.12 -13.03
CA ALA A 236 -24.74 -3.11 -11.98
C ALA A 236 -24.56 -2.50 -10.58
N LEU A 237 -23.57 -1.63 -10.37
CA LEU A 237 -23.35 -0.92 -9.11
C LEU A 237 -24.55 -0.03 -8.77
N ARG A 238 -24.99 0.81 -9.73
CA ARG A 238 -26.13 1.73 -9.54
C ARG A 238 -27.41 0.98 -9.22
N ALA A 239 -27.67 -0.15 -9.90
CA ALA A 239 -28.82 -1.01 -9.62
C ALA A 239 -28.78 -1.54 -8.17
N ARG A 240 -27.63 -2.04 -7.71
CA ARG A 240 -27.45 -2.55 -6.33
C ARG A 240 -27.61 -1.45 -5.27
N GLN A 241 -27.09 -0.24 -5.52
CA GLN A 241 -27.25 0.90 -4.62
C GLN A 241 -28.73 1.28 -4.46
N GLN A 242 -29.50 1.32 -5.56
CA GLN A 242 -30.93 1.62 -5.51
C GLN A 242 -31.73 0.55 -4.75
N SER A 243 -31.36 -0.73 -4.90
CA SER A 243 -31.96 -1.83 -4.11
C SER A 243 -31.68 -1.70 -2.62
N HIS A 244 -30.43 -1.38 -2.23
CA HIS A 244 -30.06 -1.19 -0.82
C HIS A 244 -30.77 0.01 -0.19
N ILE A 245 -30.86 1.14 -0.90
CA ILE A 245 -31.59 2.33 -0.43
C ILE A 245 -33.08 2.00 -0.24
N ARG A 246 -33.70 1.28 -1.20
CA ARG A 246 -35.11 0.90 -1.11
C ARG A 246 -35.40 -0.08 0.05
N MET A 247 -34.49 -1.02 0.32
CA MET A 247 -34.60 -1.90 1.49
C MET A 247 -34.47 -1.13 2.80
N ALA A 248 -33.53 -0.17 2.89
CA ALA A 248 -33.34 0.67 4.07
C ALA A 248 -34.49 1.67 4.31
N SER A 249 -35.24 2.04 3.25
CA SER A 249 -36.35 3.00 3.31
C SER A 249 -37.73 2.36 3.43
N SER A 250 -37.81 1.03 3.52
CA SER A 250 -39.09 0.32 3.67
C SER A 250 -39.57 0.45 5.13
N PRO A 251 -40.76 1.01 5.40
CA PRO A 251 -41.27 1.11 6.77
C PRO A 251 -41.43 -0.30 7.35
N THR A 252 -40.86 -0.52 8.55
CA THR A 252 -41.13 -1.71 9.35
C THR A 252 -42.64 -1.88 9.48
N PRO A 253 -43.20 -3.05 9.16
CA PRO A 253 -44.63 -3.24 9.30
C PRO A 253 -44.99 -3.20 10.78
N THR A 254 -45.75 -2.19 11.19
CA THR A 254 -46.42 -2.18 12.48
C THR A 254 -47.62 -3.09 12.38
N TRP A 255 -47.52 -4.28 12.98
CA TRP A 255 -48.69 -5.13 13.22
C TRP A 255 -49.40 -4.57 14.46
N GLU A 256 -50.54 -3.93 14.24
CA GLU A 256 -51.58 -3.72 15.27
C GLU A 256 -52.35 -5.02 15.51
#